data_AF-A0A1F7PAZ4-F1
#
_entry.id   AF-A0A1F7PAZ4-F1
#
_cell.length_a   1.000
_cell.length_b   1.000
_cell.length_c   1.000
_cell.angle_alpha   90.00
_cell.angle_beta   90.00
_cell.angle_gamma   90.00
#
_symmetry.space_group_name_H-M   'P 1'
#
loop_
_entity.id
_entity.type
_entity.pdbx_description
1 polymer ?
#
loop_
_entity_poly.entity_id
_entity_poly.type
_entity_poly.pdbx_seq_one_letter_code
_entity_poly.pdbx_strand_id
1 'polypeptide(L)'
;MTAIGAHLARLARLEIELGVAETRALVIRAAVAAGVGLAALGVLLAALVVLGAAALAPAFGAAWQHLALAGGLAGALAAPAGAWSARRLRRLGWPRETLASWEETWRWLAALARSRPTSR
;
A
#
# COMPACT_ATOMS: atom_id res chain seq x y z
N MET A 1 -38.27 -18.65 -14.14
CA MET A 1 -37.63 -17.92 -13.01
C MET A 1 -36.19 -18.36 -12.72
N THR A 2 -35.57 -19.22 -13.55
CA THR A 2 -34.24 -19.83 -13.31
C THR A 2 -33.06 -19.10 -13.98
N ALA A 3 -33.27 -18.46 -15.13
CA ALA A 3 -32.20 -17.81 -15.90
C ALA A 3 -31.68 -16.49 -15.28
N ILE A 4 -32.58 -15.68 -14.72
CA ILE A 4 -32.22 -14.37 -14.14
C ILE A 4 -31.43 -14.56 -12.83
N GLY A 5 -31.82 -15.53 -12.00
CA GLY A 5 -31.10 -15.85 -10.77
C GLY A 5 -29.67 -16.34 -11.04
N ALA A 6 -29.48 -17.17 -12.07
CA ALA A 6 -28.15 -17.63 -12.49
C ALA A 6 -27.26 -16.50 -13.03
N HIS A 7 -27.85 -15.53 -13.77
CA HIS A 7 -27.12 -14.38 -14.28
C HIS A 7 -26.70 -13.40 -13.16
N LEU A 8 -27.60 -13.12 -12.20
CA LEU A 8 -27.29 -12.31 -11.02
C LEU A 8 -26.25 -12.96 -10.11
N ALA A 9 -26.32 -14.28 -9.91
CA ALA A 9 -25.31 -15.00 -9.15
C ALA A 9 -23.93 -14.94 -9.82
N ARG A 10 -23.88 -14.96 -11.16
CA ARG A 10 -22.63 -14.84 -11.92
C ARG A 10 -22.06 -13.42 -11.84
N LEU A 11 -22.90 -12.38 -11.91
CA LEU A 11 -22.49 -10.99 -11.70
C LEU A 11 -21.97 -10.74 -10.29
N ALA A 12 -22.69 -11.19 -9.26
CA ALA A 12 -22.26 -11.07 -7.88
C ALA A 12 -20.91 -11.79 -7.63
N ARG A 13 -20.71 -12.96 -8.24
CA ARG A 13 -19.43 -13.68 -8.17
C ARG A 13 -18.29 -12.92 -8.84
N LEU A 14 -18.53 -12.32 -10.00
CA LEU A 14 -17.52 -11.50 -10.70
C LEU A 14 -17.16 -10.24 -9.92
N GLU A 15 -18.14 -9.60 -9.27
CA GLU A 15 -17.91 -8.39 -8.46
C GLU A 15 -17.15 -8.71 -7.17
N ILE A 16 -17.43 -9.86 -6.54
CA ILE A 16 -16.63 -10.40 -5.43
C ILE A 16 -15.21 -10.74 -5.89
N GLU A 17 -15.05 -11.42 -7.03
CA GLU A 17 -13.72 -11.76 -7.58
C GLU A 17 -12.91 -10.50 -7.89
N LEU A 18 -13.53 -9.45 -8.43
CA LEU A 18 -12.90 -8.15 -8.69
C LEU A 18 -12.50 -7.46 -7.38
N GLY A 19 -13.41 -7.43 -6.40
CA GLY A 19 -13.13 -6.86 -5.07
C GLY A 19 -12.00 -7.58 -4.36
N VAL A 20 -11.94 -8.92 -4.43
CA VAL A 20 -10.84 -9.70 -3.86
C VAL A 20 -9.52 -9.42 -4.58
N ALA A 21 -9.53 -9.34 -5.93
CA ALA A 21 -8.34 -9.04 -6.71
C ALA A 21 -7.78 -7.63 -6.40
N GLU A 22 -8.66 -6.63 -6.30
CA GLU A 22 -8.27 -5.26 -5.97
C GLU A 22 -7.75 -5.14 -4.53
N THR A 23 -8.44 -5.78 -3.57
CA THR A 23 -8.01 -5.83 -2.17
C THR A 23 -6.66 -6.52 -2.04
N ARG A 24 -6.44 -7.64 -2.73
CA ARG A 24 -5.15 -8.34 -2.75
C ARG A 24 -4.04 -7.47 -3.34
N ALA A 25 -4.31 -6.76 -4.43
CA ALA A 25 -3.34 -5.84 -5.01
C ALA A 25 -3.00 -4.68 -4.07
N LEU A 26 -3.98 -4.13 -3.36
CA LEU A 26 -3.78 -3.09 -2.34
C LEU A 26 -2.96 -3.62 -1.16
N VAL A 27 -3.28 -4.80 -0.64
CA VAL A 27 -2.54 -5.45 0.46
C VAL A 27 -1.09 -5.69 0.08
N ILE A 28 -0.82 -6.24 -1.12
CA ILE A 28 0.55 -6.47 -1.59
C ILE A 28 1.31 -5.15 -1.71
N ARG A 29 0.70 -4.12 -2.32
CA ARG A 29 1.32 -2.80 -2.46
C ARG A 29 1.60 -2.14 -1.11
N ALA A 30 0.70 -2.28 -0.15
CA ALA A 30 0.88 -1.80 1.22
C ALA A 30 2.00 -2.57 1.93
N ALA A 31 2.02 -3.91 1.83
CA ALA A 31 3.04 -4.76 2.43
C ALA A 31 4.44 -4.44 1.88
N VAL A 32 4.58 -4.27 0.57
CA VAL A 32 5.85 -3.87 -0.07
C VAL A 32 6.29 -2.50 0.43
N ALA A 33 5.39 -1.51 0.43
CA ALA A 33 5.73 -0.18 0.90
C ALA A 33 6.13 -0.19 2.39
N ALA A 34 5.41 -0.93 3.24
CA ALA A 34 5.73 -1.09 4.65
C ALA A 34 7.08 -1.80 4.86
N GLY A 35 7.35 -2.87 4.12
CA GLY A 35 8.62 -3.60 4.19
C GLY A 35 9.81 -2.71 3.81
N VAL A 36 9.70 -1.97 2.71
CA VAL A 36 10.74 -0.98 2.31
C VAL A 36 10.90 0.11 3.38
N GLY A 37 9.80 0.58 3.97
CA GLY A 37 9.82 1.58 5.04
C GLY A 37 10.55 1.08 6.30
N LEU A 38 10.27 -0.13 6.74
CA LEU A 38 10.93 -0.76 7.89
C LEU A 38 12.43 -0.98 7.64
N ALA A 39 12.80 -1.47 6.46
CA ALA A 39 14.20 -1.66 6.09
C ALA A 39 14.94 -0.31 6.03
N ALA A 40 14.34 0.71 5.42
CA ALA A 40 14.91 2.05 5.35
C ALA A 40 15.11 2.65 6.76
N LEU A 41 14.15 2.46 7.68
CA LEU A 41 14.29 2.91 9.07
C LEU A 41 15.47 2.22 9.77
N GLY A 42 15.60 0.89 9.62
CA GLY A 42 16.71 0.14 10.20
C GLY A 42 18.07 0.62 9.68
N VAL A 43 18.19 0.81 8.36
CA VAL A 43 19.41 1.34 7.75
C VAL A 43 19.72 2.76 8.23
N LEU A 44 18.71 3.61 8.39
CA LEU A 44 18.89 4.98 8.88
C LEU A 44 19.42 5.01 10.33
N LEU A 45 18.87 4.16 11.20
CA LEU A 45 19.34 4.02 12.58
C LEU A 45 20.80 3.53 12.62
N ALA A 46 21.12 2.51 11.82
CA ALA A 46 22.49 2.01 11.71
C ALA A 46 23.46 3.10 11.19
N ALA A 47 23.05 3.84 10.16
CA ALA A 47 23.81 4.96 9.61
C ALA A 47 24.10 6.04 10.67
N LEU A 48 23.11 6.38 11.51
CA LEU A 48 23.29 7.33 12.61
C LEU A 48 24.28 6.82 13.65
N VAL A 49 24.21 5.54 14.02
CA VAL A 49 25.16 4.92 14.96
C VAL A 49 26.59 4.96 14.38
N VAL A 50 26.75 4.61 13.10
CA VAL A 50 28.04 4.65 12.40
C VAL A 50 28.59 6.07 12.30
N LEU A 51 27.74 7.07 12.03
CA LEU A 51 28.14 8.48 12.02
C LEU A 51 28.54 8.97 13.42
N GLY A 52 27.82 8.53 14.47
CA GLY A 52 28.20 8.79 15.85
C GLY A 52 29.58 8.20 16.19
N ALA A 53 29.83 6.96 15.77
CA ALA A 53 31.14 6.33 15.91
C ALA A 53 32.23 7.08 15.11
N ALA A 54 31.93 7.54 13.89
CA ALA A 54 32.84 8.34 13.09
C ALA A 54 33.19 9.68 13.77
N ALA A 55 32.22 10.31 14.43
CA ALA A 55 32.45 11.56 15.16
C ALA A 55 33.34 11.39 16.39
N LEU A 56 33.28 10.22 17.03
CA LEU A 56 34.10 9.86 18.20
C LEU A 56 35.50 9.34 17.83
N ALA A 57 35.66 8.72 16.66
CA ALA A 57 36.91 8.10 16.22
C ALA A 57 38.16 9.01 16.26
N PRO A 58 38.11 10.33 15.94
CA PRO A 58 39.26 11.22 16.08
C PRO A 58 39.81 11.31 17.51
N ALA A 59 38.95 11.20 18.53
CA ALA A 59 39.37 11.25 19.93
C ALA A 59 40.21 10.03 20.35
N PHE A 60 40.14 8.94 19.57
CA PHE A 60 40.89 7.71 19.79
C PHE A 60 42.02 7.52 18.77
N GLY A 61 42.31 8.52 17.93
CA GLY A 61 43.31 8.43 16.87
C GLY A 61 42.95 7.44 15.76
N ALA A 62 41.67 7.07 15.61
CA ALA A 62 41.21 6.10 14.63
C ALA A 62 40.80 6.76 13.31
N ALA A 63 40.92 6.01 12.21
CA ALA A 63 40.52 6.47 10.88
C ALA A 63 38.99 6.58 10.76
N TRP A 64 38.48 7.81 10.75
CA TRP A 64 37.05 8.11 10.77
C TRP A 64 36.42 8.26 9.37
N GLN A 65 37.21 8.52 8.33
CA GLN A 65 36.68 8.86 6.99
C GLN A 65 35.84 7.74 6.40
N HIS A 66 36.26 6.47 6.56
CA HIS A 66 35.52 5.31 6.06
C HIS A 66 34.18 5.14 6.77
N LEU A 67 34.13 5.40 8.09
CA LEU A 67 32.91 5.34 8.87
C LEU A 67 31.94 6.44 8.45
N ALA A 68 32.44 7.67 8.29
CA ALA A 68 31.63 8.81 7.85
C ALA A 68 31.06 8.59 6.44
N LEU A 69 31.86 8.05 5.51
CA LEU A 69 31.40 7.72 4.16
C LEU A 69 30.35 6.59 4.17
N ALA A 70 30.60 5.51 4.91
CA ALA A 70 29.66 4.39 5.00
C ALA A 70 28.33 4.81 5.61
N GLY A 71 28.35 5.49 6.76
CA GLY A 71 27.15 6.01 7.42
C GLY A 71 26.45 7.08 6.58
N GLY A 72 27.21 7.99 5.97
CA GLY A 72 26.68 9.05 5.11
C GLY A 72 25.95 8.51 3.87
N LEU A 73 26.58 7.58 3.13
CA LEU A 73 25.98 6.96 1.94
C LEU A 73 24.75 6.12 2.31
N ALA A 74 24.83 5.32 3.37
CA ALA A 74 23.70 4.54 3.85
C ALA A 74 22.51 5.43 4.25
N GLY A 75 22.77 6.51 4.99
CA GLY A 75 21.75 7.49 5.37
C GLY A 75 21.13 8.22 4.17
N ALA A 76 21.96 8.63 3.21
CA ALA A 76 21.54 9.31 1.99
C ALA A 76 20.63 8.44 1.10
N LEU A 77 20.79 7.12 1.13
CA LEU A 77 19.93 6.16 0.41
C LEU A 77 18.67 5.81 1.22
N ALA A 78 18.79 5.65 2.54
CA ALA A 78 17.68 5.28 3.41
C ALA A 78 16.62 6.39 3.51
N ALA A 79 17.03 7.66 3.58
CA ALA A 79 16.11 8.79 3.68
C ALA A 79 15.09 8.89 2.50
N PRO A 80 15.51 8.90 1.22
CA PRO A 80 14.56 8.94 0.11
C PRO A 80 13.74 7.65 -0.01
N ALA A 81 14.28 6.49 0.38
CA ALA A 81 13.53 5.23 0.42
C ALA A 81 12.39 5.28 1.45
N GLY A 82 12.67 5.79 2.66
CA GLY A 82 11.65 6.05 3.69
C GLY A 82 10.61 7.06 3.23
N ALA A 83 11.04 8.17 2.60
CA ALA A 83 10.14 9.18 2.06
C ALA A 83 9.29 8.64 0.90
N TRP A 84 9.81 7.74 0.07
CA TRP A 84 9.05 7.06 -0.97
C TRP A 84 7.99 6.12 -0.35
N SER A 85 8.38 5.30 0.63
CA SER A 85 7.47 4.41 1.34
C SER A 85 6.31 5.18 2.00
N ALA A 86 6.63 6.23 2.76
CA ALA A 86 5.63 7.05 3.43
C ALA A 86 4.70 7.74 2.42
N ARG A 87 5.24 8.28 1.33
CA ARG A 87 4.43 8.86 0.25
C ARG A 87 3.56 7.79 -0.41
N ARG A 88 4.05 6.56 -0.55
CA ARG A 88 3.29 5.52 -1.22
C ARG A 88 2.16 4.98 -0.34
N LEU A 89 2.40 4.79 0.95
CA LEU A 89 1.37 4.44 1.94
C LEU A 89 0.30 5.54 2.05
N ARG A 90 0.69 6.81 2.08
CA ARG A 90 -0.27 7.94 2.06
C ARG A 90 -1.11 8.01 0.77
N ARG A 91 -0.57 7.54 -0.35
CA ARG A 91 -1.24 7.49 -1.66
C ARG A 91 -1.94 6.16 -1.94
N LEU A 92 -1.80 5.16 -1.07
CA LEU A 92 -2.70 4.01 -1.04
C LEU A 92 -4.05 4.52 -0.51
N GLY A 93 -4.78 5.18 -1.40
CA GLY A 93 -6.13 5.66 -1.12
C GLY A 93 -7.10 4.51 -0.88
N TRP A 94 -8.25 4.85 -0.29
CA TRP A 94 -9.39 3.94 -0.11
C TRP A 94 -9.86 3.38 -1.48
N PRO A 95 -10.41 2.14 -1.56
CA PRO A 95 -10.86 1.55 -2.82
C PRO A 95 -12.03 2.35 -3.40
N ARG A 96 -11.75 3.34 -4.26
CA ARG A 96 -12.77 4.23 -4.81
C ARG A 96 -13.53 3.58 -5.97
N GLU A 97 -12.84 2.80 -6.80
CA GLU A 97 -13.46 2.16 -7.97
C GLU A 97 -14.41 1.03 -7.54
N THR A 98 -14.03 0.25 -6.53
CA THR A 98 -14.88 -0.80 -5.95
C THR A 98 -16.13 -0.22 -5.27
N LEU A 99 -16.01 0.90 -4.56
CA LEU A 99 -17.16 1.59 -3.94
C LEU A 99 -18.10 2.19 -4.99
N ALA A 100 -17.55 2.80 -6.05
CA ALA A 100 -18.34 3.38 -7.13
C ALA A 100 -19.10 2.30 -7.93
N SER A 101 -18.43 1.18 -8.27
CA SER A 101 -19.06 0.02 -8.91
C SER A 101 -20.20 -0.53 -8.06
N TRP A 102 -19.94 -0.74 -6.77
CA TRP A 102 -20.93 -1.25 -5.83
C TRP A 102 -22.16 -0.34 -5.73
N GLU A 103 -21.95 0.97 -5.64
CA GLU A 103 -23.01 1.95 -5.55
C GLU A 103 -23.84 2.05 -6.86
N GLU A 104 -23.19 1.84 -8.01
CA GLU A 104 -23.85 1.75 -9.32
C GLU A 104 -24.68 0.47 -9.44
N THR A 105 -24.13 -0.68 -8.99
CA THR A 105 -24.83 -1.96 -8.92
C THR A 105 -26.05 -1.89 -8.00
N TRP A 106 -25.95 -1.23 -6.84
CA TRP A 106 -27.08 -1.00 -5.95
C TRP A 106 -28.11 -0.03 -6.53
N ARG A 107 -27.66 1.03 -7.22
CA ARG A 107 -28.57 1.93 -7.94
C ARG A 107 -29.36 1.18 -9.01
N TRP A 108 -28.70 0.31 -9.77
CA TRP A 108 -29.35 -0.52 -10.79
C TRP A 108 -30.32 -1.54 -10.17
N LEU A 109 -29.94 -2.22 -9.08
CA LEU A 109 -30.81 -3.14 -8.34
C LEU A 109 -32.04 -2.43 -7.75
N ALA A 110 -31.85 -1.25 -7.18
CA ALA A 110 -32.93 -0.43 -6.64
C ALA A 110 -33.86 0.12 -7.73
N ALA A 111 -33.32 0.40 -8.92
CA ALA A 111 -34.12 0.77 -10.08
C ALA A 111 -34.92 -0.43 -10.59
N LEU A 112 -34.32 -1.63 -10.65
CA LEU A 112 -34.99 -2.86 -11.06
C LEU A 112 -36.09 -3.29 -10.10
N ALA A 113 -35.88 -3.11 -8.79
CA ALA A 113 -36.89 -3.36 -7.77
C ALA A 113 -38.07 -2.39 -7.88
N ARG A 114 -37.81 -1.12 -8.21
CA ARG A 114 -38.85 -0.09 -8.45
C ARG A 114 -39.57 -0.28 -9.79
N SER A 115 -38.89 -0.81 -10.80
CA SER A 115 -39.45 -1.06 -12.14
C SER A 115 -40.17 -2.39 -12.26
N ARG A 116 -40.37 -3.14 -11.16
CA ARG A 116 -41.38 -4.21 -11.08
C ARG A 116 -42.70 -3.65 -10.57
N PRO A 117 -43.58 -3.10 -11.43
CA PRO A 117 -44.96 -2.96 -11.06
C PRO A 117 -45.57 -4.37 -10.93
N THR A 118 -46.26 -4.58 -9.81
CA THR A 118 -47.44 -5.43 -9.67
C THR A 118 -47.94 -6.06 -10.97
N SER A 119 -47.53 -7.29 -11.22
CA SER A 119 -48.15 -8.22 -12.17
C SER A 119 -48.53 -9.48 -11.38
N ARG A 120 -49.44 -9.29 -10.44
CA ARG A 120 -50.56 -10.18 -10.11
C ARG A 120 -51.55 -9.42 -9.25
#